data_AF-A0A970N9N0-F1
#
_entry.id   AF-A0A970N9N0-F1
#
_cell.length_a   1.000
_cell.length_b   1.000
_cell.length_c   1.000
_cell.angle_alpha   90.00
_cell.angle_beta   90.00
_cell.angle_gamma   90.00
#
_symmetry.space_group_name_H-M   'P 1'
#
loop_
_entity.id
_entity.type
_entity.pdbx_description
1 polymer ?
#
loop_
_entity_poly.entity_id
_entity_poly.type
_entity_poly.pdbx_seq_one_letter_code
_entity_poly.pdbx_strand_id
1 'polypeptide(L)'
;MKEESKEILIQGAKAWQIDLTERQIEQFSIYADFLREYNEKVNLTALTKEKDIVIKHFLDSISLLQLIELKPGLKMIDIGTGAGFPGVPLLILNPQLK
;
A
#
# COMPACT_ATOMS: atom_id res chain seq x y z
N MET A 1 -8.20 -8.03 6.05
CA MET A 1 -7.72 -6.97 6.96
C MET A 1 -8.65 -6.70 8.15
N LYS A 2 -8.13 -6.56 9.38
CA LYS A 2 -8.94 -6.22 10.59
C LYS A 2 -9.43 -4.77 10.57
N GLU A 3 -10.50 -4.50 11.32
CA GLU A 3 -11.17 -3.18 11.34
C GLU A 3 -10.27 -2.05 11.86
N GLU A 4 -9.52 -2.28 12.95
CA GLU A 4 -8.54 -1.30 13.47
C GLU A 4 -7.50 -0.92 12.41
N SER A 5 -6.97 -1.91 11.68
CA SER A 5 -5.97 -1.70 10.64
C SER A 5 -6.55 -0.92 9.44
N LYS A 6 -7.82 -1.18 9.08
CA LYS A 6 -8.53 -0.40 8.06
C LYS A 6 -8.70 1.05 8.48
N GLU A 7 -9.14 1.30 9.71
CA GLU A 7 -9.30 2.67 10.22
C GLU A 7 -7.98 3.43 10.18
N ILE A 8 -6.87 2.80 10.58
CA ILE A 8 -5.53 3.40 10.50
C ILE A 8 -5.18 3.78 9.05
N LEU A 9 -5.42 2.89 8.09
CA LEU A 9 -5.16 3.15 6.68
C LEU A 9 -5.98 4.35 6.18
N ILE A 10 -7.27 4.38 6.48
CA ILE A 10 -8.19 5.43 6.04
C ILE A 10 -7.81 6.78 6.65
N GLN A 11 -7.62 6.83 7.97
CA GLN A 11 -7.29 8.08 8.65
C GLN A 11 -5.88 8.57 8.28
N GLY A 12 -4.92 7.66 8.11
CA GLY A 12 -3.56 7.97 7.68
C GLY A 12 -3.52 8.56 6.27
N ALA A 13 -4.21 7.92 5.31
CA ALA A 13 -4.33 8.45 3.96
C ALA A 13 -5.03 9.82 3.94
N LYS A 14 -6.11 9.96 4.73
CA LYS A 14 -6.86 11.22 4.84
C LYS A 14 -6.03 12.36 5.41
N ALA A 15 -5.09 12.10 6.33
CA ALA A 15 -4.16 13.11 6.85
C ALA A 15 -3.27 13.72 5.74
N TRP A 16 -3.11 13.01 4.62
CA TRP A 16 -2.40 13.43 3.42
C TRP A 16 -3.33 13.85 2.27
N GLN A 17 -4.61 14.10 2.57
CA GLN A 17 -5.64 14.47 1.58
C GLN A 17 -5.85 13.41 0.49
N ILE A 18 -5.61 12.13 0.83
CA ILE A 18 -5.88 11.00 -0.05
C ILE A 18 -7.15 10.32 0.44
N ASP A 19 -8.25 10.51 -0.29
CA ASP A 19 -9.50 9.80 -0.04
C ASP A 19 -9.48 8.43 -0.74
N LEU A 20 -9.46 7.36 0.06
CA LEU A 20 -9.51 6.00 -0.45
C LEU A 20 -10.96 5.59 -0.74
N THR A 21 -11.18 5.06 -1.94
CA THR A 21 -12.45 4.41 -2.29
C THR A 21 -12.59 3.06 -1.58
N GLU A 22 -13.83 2.59 -1.40
CA GLU A 22 -14.11 1.26 -0.84
C GLU A 22 -13.34 0.15 -1.57
N ARG A 23 -13.30 0.23 -2.91
CA ARG A 23 -12.55 -0.70 -3.75
C ARG A 23 -11.06 -0.69 -3.44
N GLN A 24 -10.45 0.47 -3.23
CA GLN A 24 -9.02 0.57 -2.90
C GLN A 24 -8.74 0.00 -1.51
N ILE A 25 -9.62 0.26 -0.53
CA ILE A 25 -9.53 -0.32 0.82
C ILE A 25 -9.62 -1.85 0.75
N GLU A 26 -10.50 -2.38 -0.09
CA GLU A 26 -10.60 -3.82 -0.35
C GLU A 26 -9.33 -4.37 -1.00
N GLN A 27 -8.77 -3.69 -2.00
CA GLN A 27 -7.51 -4.09 -2.64
C GLN A 27 -6.33 -4.12 -1.65
N PHE A 28 -6.21 -3.10 -0.78
CA PHE A 28 -5.22 -3.11 0.30
C PHE A 28 -5.45 -4.25 1.29
N SER A 29 -6.72 -4.59 1.56
CA SER A 29 -7.06 -5.71 2.42
C SER A 29 -6.59 -7.05 1.85
N ILE A 30 -6.89 -7.29 0.56
CA ILE A 30 -6.46 -8.49 -0.16
C ILE A 30 -4.93 -8.56 -0.18
N TYR A 31 -4.26 -7.44 -0.44
CA TYR A 31 -2.81 -7.40 -0.49
C TYR A 31 -2.16 -7.67 0.88
N ALA A 32 -2.73 -7.15 1.98
CA ALA A 32 -2.27 -7.46 3.33
C ALA A 32 -2.41 -8.96 3.65
N ASP A 33 -3.54 -9.56 3.27
CA ASP A 33 -3.78 -10.98 3.49
C ASP A 33 -2.80 -11.84 2.68
N PHE A 34 -2.52 -11.47 1.42
CA PHE A 34 -1.48 -12.10 0.59
C PHE A 34 -0.08 -11.99 1.22
N LEU A 35 0.31 -10.79 1.67
CA LEU A 35 1.63 -10.57 2.27
C LEU A 35 1.83 -11.42 3.52
N ARG A 36 0.80 -11.54 4.37
CA ARG A 36 0.85 -12.41 5.55
C ARG A 36 1.05 -13.88 5.16
N GLU A 37 0.23 -14.40 4.25
CA GLU A 37 0.31 -15.80 3.81
C GLU A 37 1.65 -16.11 3.14
N TYR A 38 2.15 -15.20 2.31
CA TYR A 38 3.41 -15.39 1.63
C TYR A 38 4.60 -15.26 2.59
N ASN A 39 4.52 -14.36 3.57
CA ASN A 39 5.56 -14.23 4.60
C ASN A 39 5.77 -15.52 5.40
N GLU A 40 4.70 -16.25 5.72
CA GLU A 40 4.78 -17.56 6.38
C GLU A 40 5.58 -18.59 5.59
N LYS A 41 5.62 -18.46 4.25
CA LYS A 41 6.31 -19.40 3.36
C LYS A 41 7.79 -19.08 3.16
N VAL A 42 8.17 -17.79 3.17
CA VAL A 42 9.50 -17.37 2.71
C VAL A 42 10.22 -16.32 3.57
N ASN A 43 9.65 -15.89 4.71
CA ASN A 43 10.19 -14.80 5.54
C ASN A 43 10.42 -13.50 4.72
N LEU A 44 9.43 -13.13 3.90
CA LEU A 44 9.45 -11.96 3.02
C LEU A 44 9.66 -10.61 3.77
N THR A 45 9.10 -10.45 4.96
CA THR A 45 9.26 -9.24 5.79
C THR A 45 9.34 -9.60 7.28
N ALA A 46 10.13 -8.83 8.06
CA ALA A 46 10.18 -8.99 9.52
C ALA A 46 8.89 -8.51 10.23
N LEU A 47 7.95 -7.89 9.50
CA LEU A 47 6.72 -7.34 10.04
C LEU A 47 5.62 -8.40 10.00
N THR A 48 5.28 -8.96 11.16
CA THR A 48 4.23 -9.99 11.29
C THR A 48 2.88 -9.41 11.69
N LYS A 49 2.85 -8.17 12.19
CA LYS A 49 1.62 -7.51 12.60
C LYS A 49 1.04 -6.71 11.45
N GLU A 50 -0.24 -6.94 11.18
CA GLU A 50 -0.99 -6.24 10.13
C GLU A 50 -0.92 -4.71 10.25
N LYS A 51 -0.99 -4.18 11.47
CA LYS A 51 -0.82 -2.75 11.75
C LYS A 51 0.53 -2.20 11.28
N ASP A 52 1.60 -2.98 11.44
CA ASP A 52 2.92 -2.57 10.97
C ASP A 52 3.00 -2.57 9.44
N ILE A 53 2.35 -3.52 8.76
CA ILE A 53 2.23 -3.53 7.29
C ILE A 53 1.52 -2.26 6.81
N VAL A 54 0.38 -1.92 7.42
CA VAL A 54 -0.38 -0.71 7.05
C VAL A 54 0.48 0.54 7.21
N ILE A 55 1.14 0.73 8.36
CA ILE A 55 1.89 1.96 8.63
C ILE A 55 3.19 2.01 7.81
N LYS A 56 4.03 0.97 7.91
CA LYS A 56 5.40 0.99 7.38
C LYS A 56 5.50 0.61 5.92
N HIS A 57 4.46 0.05 5.33
CA HIS A 57 4.47 -0.30 3.91
C HIS A 57 3.39 0.44 3.14
N PHE A 58 2.12 0.38 3.54
CA PHE A 58 1.06 1.01 2.74
C PHE A 58 1.10 2.53 2.84
N LEU A 59 0.99 3.07 4.05
CA LEU A 59 1.03 4.52 4.29
C LEU A 59 2.37 5.10 3.84
N ASP A 60 3.49 4.49 4.22
CA ASP A 60 4.81 4.92 3.75
C ASP A 60 4.90 5.01 2.22
N SER A 61 4.40 4.01 1.48
CA SER A 61 4.40 4.02 0.01
C SER A 61 3.54 5.12 -0.60
N ILE A 62 2.32 5.33 -0.08
CA ILE A 62 1.41 6.35 -0.64
C ILE A 62 1.81 7.77 -0.22
N SER A 63 2.66 7.92 0.80
CA SER A 63 3.19 9.23 1.20
C SER A 63 3.96 9.92 0.08
N LEU A 64 4.48 9.17 -0.89
CA LEU A 64 5.11 9.69 -2.11
C LEU A 64 4.20 10.68 -2.86
N LEU A 65 2.88 10.51 -2.79
CA LEU A 65 1.92 11.41 -3.41
C LEU A 65 1.93 12.83 -2.84
N GLN A 66 2.55 13.04 -1.68
CA GLN A 66 2.78 14.38 -1.15
C GLN A 66 3.89 15.13 -1.88
N LEU A 67 4.74 14.41 -2.62
CA LEU A 67 5.90 14.96 -3.32
C LEU A 67 5.74 14.91 -4.84
N ILE A 68 4.99 13.93 -5.35
CA ILE A 68 4.81 13.70 -6.79
C ILE A 68 3.34 13.60 -7.18
N GLU A 69 2.99 14.22 -8.29
CA GLU A 69 1.68 14.05 -8.91
C GLU A 69 1.70 12.84 -9.86
N LEU A 70 0.92 11.81 -9.56
CA LEU A 70 0.79 10.64 -10.43
C LEU A 70 -0.14 10.93 -11.60
N LYS A 71 0.40 11.54 -12.66
CA LYS A 71 -0.35 11.76 -13.90
C LYS A 71 -0.66 10.42 -14.59
N PRO A 72 -1.84 10.27 -15.22
CA PRO A 72 -2.14 9.08 -16.02
C PRO A 72 -1.04 8.81 -17.06
N GLY A 73 -0.57 7.56 -17.12
CA GLY A 73 0.50 7.16 -18.04
C GLY A 73 1.92 7.62 -17.67
N LEU A 74 2.12 8.18 -16.48
CA LEU A 74 3.45 8.39 -15.91
C LEU A 74 4.19 7.05 -15.87
N LYS A 75 5.42 7.04 -16.41
CA LYS A 75 6.29 5.88 -16.42
C LYS A 75 7.19 5.89 -15.19
N MET A 76 7.18 4.82 -14.42
CA MET A 76 7.97 4.66 -13.21
C MET A 76 8.60 3.27 -13.18
N ILE A 77 9.81 3.19 -12.64
CA ILE A 77 10.46 1.92 -12.33
C ILE A 77 10.67 1.81 -10.82
N ASP A 78 10.28 0.67 -10.25
CA ASP A 78 10.49 0.34 -8.85
C ASP A 78 11.66 -0.67 -8.74
N ILE A 79 12.86 -0.14 -8.48
CA ILE A 79 14.09 -0.92 -8.46
C ILE A 79 14.27 -1.53 -7.07
N GLY A 80 14.25 -2.87 -7.00
CA GLY A 80 14.40 -3.59 -5.73
C GLY A 80 13.10 -3.68 -4.93
N THR A 81 11.94 -3.62 -5.60
CA THR A 81 10.60 -3.58 -4.99
C THR A 81 10.31 -4.69 -3.98
N GLY A 82 11.03 -5.82 -4.04
CA GLY A 82 10.87 -6.95 -3.12
C GLY A 82 9.45 -7.45 -3.09
N ALA A 83 8.74 -7.18 -1.99
CA ALA A 83 7.34 -7.51 -1.81
C ALA A 83 6.36 -6.74 -2.73
N GLY A 84 6.82 -5.69 -3.42
CA GLY A 84 5.99 -4.83 -4.26
C GLY A 84 5.87 -3.39 -3.74
N PHE A 85 6.83 -2.89 -2.95
CA PHE A 85 6.77 -1.55 -2.37
C PHE A 85 7.84 -0.62 -2.97
N PRO A 86 7.48 0.63 -3.31
CA PRO A 86 6.16 1.27 -3.19
C PRO A 86 5.20 0.99 -4.36
N GLY A 87 5.61 0.22 -5.38
CA GLY A 87 4.90 0.09 -6.65
C GLY A 87 3.45 -0.39 -6.56
N VAL A 88 3.15 -1.46 -5.81
CA VAL A 88 1.80 -2.03 -5.71
C VAL A 88 0.82 -1.08 -5.02
N PRO A 89 1.13 -0.46 -3.85
CA PRO A 89 0.28 0.59 -3.29
C PRO A 89 -0.01 1.75 -4.26
N LEU A 90 0.99 2.18 -5.03
CA LEU A 90 0.81 3.26 -6.01
C LEU A 90 -0.10 2.82 -7.16
N LEU A 91 0.01 1.58 -7.63
CA LEU A 91 -0.89 1.01 -8.65
C LEU A 91 -2.33 0.86 -8.16
N ILE A 92 -2.55 0.58 -6.87
CA ILE A 92 -3.90 0.58 -6.28
C ILE A 92 -4.51 1.99 -6.35
N LEU A 93 -3.72 3.04 -6.11
CA LEU A 93 -4.19 4.43 -6.17
C LEU A 93 -4.34 4.96 -7.60
N ASN A 94 -3.44 4.58 -8.50
CA ASN A 94 -3.49 4.95 -9.90
C ASN A 94 -3.17 3.73 -10.80
N PRO A 95 -4.20 2.98 -11.21
CA PRO A 95 -4.04 1.81 -12.07
C PRO A 95 -3.48 2.11 -13.48
N GLN A 96 -3.37 3.38 -13.86
CA GLN A 96 -2.85 3.80 -15.17
C GLN A 96 -1.34 4.11 -15.15
N LEU A 97 -0.66 3.92 -14.01
CA LEU A 97 0.80 3.97 -13.97
C LEU A 97 1.41 2.89 -14.86
N LYS A 98 2.55 3.21 -15.46
CA LYS A 98 3.25 2.34 -16.42
C LYS A 98 4.72 2.14 -16.06
#